data_AF-A0A4S2F8P3-F1
#
_entry.id   AF-A0A4S2F8P3-F1
#
_cell.length_a   1.000
_cell.length_b   1.000
_cell.length_c   1.000
_cell.angle_alpha   90.00
_cell.angle_beta   90.00
_cell.angle_gamma   90.00
#
_symmetry.space_group_name_H-M   'P 1'
#
loop_
_entity.id
_entity.type
_entity.pdbx_description
1 polymer ?
#
loop_
_entity_poly.entity_id
_entity_poly.type
_entity_poly.pdbx_seq_one_letter_code
_entity_poly.pdbx_strand_id
1 'polypeptide(L)'
;MKAILYVVVKGSLQDVRAIQEILKKRISDISFSPDREQPSLNDCIEFYASFQIEKDQLPALECFLNNDWTGDSGDLESYGFNTKMFDSRVYYLRLQYD
;
A
#
# COMPACT_ATOMS: atom_id res chain seq x y z
N MET A 1 -0.28 -16.49 5.04
CA MET A 1 1.00 -16.08 4.43
C MET A 1 1.35 -14.69 4.89
N LYS A 2 2.64 -14.34 4.92
CA LYS A 2 3.08 -13.00 5.30
C LYS A 2 3.07 -12.10 4.06
N ALA A 3 2.56 -10.89 4.21
CA ALA A 3 2.61 -9.89 3.16
C ALA A 3 3.19 -8.58 3.70
N ILE A 4 3.87 -7.84 2.82
CA ILE A 4 4.42 -6.52 3.06
C ILE A 4 3.90 -5.59 1.97
N LEU A 5 3.26 -4.51 2.37
CA LEU A 5 2.81 -3.43 1.50
C LEU A 5 3.67 -2.21 1.77
N TYR A 6 4.48 -1.81 0.80
CA TYR A 6 5.13 -0.51 0.79
C TYR A 6 4.20 0.52 0.15
N VAL A 7 4.02 1.65 0.83
CA VAL A 7 3.07 2.69 0.44
C VAL A 7 3.78 4.03 0.40
N VAL A 8 3.61 4.76 -0.70
CA VAL A 8 4.01 6.17 -0.82
C VAL A 8 2.75 7.01 -0.94
N VAL A 9 2.60 7.98 -0.04
CA VAL A 9 1.45 8.89 0.03
C VAL A 9 1.94 10.29 -0.29
N LYS A 10 1.30 10.97 -1.24
CA LYS A 10 1.53 12.39 -1.50
C LYS A 10 0.69 13.23 -0.54
N GLY A 11 1.33 14.01 0.31
CA GLY A 11 0.66 14.89 1.27
C GLY A 11 1.33 14.93 2.64
N SER A 12 0.50 15.07 3.67
CA SER A 12 0.94 15.31 5.05
C SER A 12 0.91 14.06 5.92
N LEU A 13 1.44 14.16 7.15
CA LEU A 13 1.29 13.11 8.16
C LEU A 13 -0.18 12.80 8.48
N GLN A 14 -1.08 13.79 8.38
CA GLN A 14 -2.51 13.58 8.57
C GLN A 14 -3.09 12.67 7.47
N ASP A 15 -2.62 12.84 6.24
CA ASP A 15 -3.00 11.99 5.11
C ASP A 15 -2.49 10.55 5.31
N VAL A 16 -1.25 10.39 5.74
CA VAL A 16 -0.68 9.08 6.08
C VAL A 16 -1.52 8.37 7.13
N ARG A 17 -1.91 9.07 8.22
CA ARG A 17 -2.79 8.48 9.24
C ARG A 17 -4.14 8.10 8.66
N ALA A 18 -4.74 8.91 7.79
CA ALA A 18 -6.00 8.56 7.13
C ALA A 18 -5.88 7.31 6.25
N ILE A 19 -4.78 7.17 5.49
CA ILE A 19 -4.49 5.98 4.68
C ILE A 19 -4.30 4.75 5.58
N GLN A 20 -3.55 4.86 6.67
CA GLN A 20 -3.36 3.76 7.62
C GLN A 20 -4.69 3.31 8.24
N GLU A 21 -5.61 4.23 8.55
CA GLU A 21 -6.95 3.89 9.05
C GLU A 21 -7.82 3.19 7.99
N ILE A 22 -7.71 3.55 6.71
CA ILE A 22 -8.39 2.83 5.61
C ILE A 22 -7.85 1.39 5.54
N LEU A 23 -6.53 1.22 5.60
CA LEU A 23 -5.90 -0.11 5.54
C LEU A 23 -6.27 -0.97 6.76
N LYS A 24 -6.28 -0.41 7.97
CA LYS A 24 -6.72 -1.11 9.20
C LYS A 24 -8.16 -1.61 9.13
N LYS A 25 -9.06 -0.87 8.47
CA LYS A 25 -10.46 -1.29 8.30
C LYS A 25 -10.61 -2.46 7.34
N ARG A 26 -9.66 -2.63 6.41
CA ARG A 26 -9.70 -3.66 5.37
C ARG A 26 -8.88 -4.90 5.72
N ILE A 27 -7.76 -4.73 6.42
CA ILE A 27 -6.76 -5.78 6.68
C ILE A 27 -6.65 -6.00 8.19
N SER A 28 -6.96 -7.22 8.64
CA SER A 28 -6.79 -7.63 10.04
C SER A 28 -5.32 -7.75 10.43
N ASP A 29 -5.01 -7.46 11.70
CA ASP A 29 -3.67 -7.61 12.31
C ASP A 29 -2.54 -6.89 11.56
N ILE A 30 -2.86 -5.77 10.91
CA ILE A 30 -1.88 -4.95 10.20
C ILE A 30 -1.01 -4.13 11.18
N SER A 31 0.30 -4.15 10.93
CA SER A 31 1.30 -3.36 11.65
C SER A 31 2.02 -2.42 10.69
N PHE A 32 2.33 -1.21 11.14
CA PHE A 32 2.98 -0.18 10.33
C PHE A 32 4.39 0.13 10.84
N SER A 33 5.32 0.36 9.93
CA SER A 33 6.60 0.99 10.26
C SER A 33 6.40 2.45 10.65
N PRO A 34 7.40 3.10 11.27
CA PRO A 34 7.48 4.55 11.26
C PRO A 34 7.38 5.08 9.82
N ASP A 35 6.70 6.22 9.69
CA ASP A 35 6.65 6.99 8.46
C ASP A 35 7.93 7.82 8.28
N ARG A 36 8.33 8.06 7.02
CA ARG A 36 9.48 8.90 6.67
C ARG A 36 9.23 9.65 5.37
N GLU A 37 9.86 10.81 5.21
CA GLU A 37 9.85 11.51 3.92
C GLU A 37 10.47 10.63 2.83
N GLN A 38 9.85 10.66 1.65
CA GLN A 38 10.31 9.91 0.49
C GLN A 38 11.51 10.66 -0.12
N PRO A 39 12.73 10.09 -0.15
CA PRO A 39 13.95 10.85 -0.47
C PRO A 39 14.02 11.42 -1.90
N SER A 40 13.29 10.83 -2.83
CA SER A 40 13.33 11.12 -4.27
C SER A 40 12.06 11.84 -4.76
N LEU A 41 11.07 12.09 -3.90
CA LEU A 41 9.77 12.63 -4.25
C LEU A 41 9.36 13.70 -3.24
N ASN A 42 9.25 14.94 -3.73
CA ASN A 42 8.78 16.05 -2.90
C ASN A 42 7.35 15.81 -2.39
N ASP A 43 7.10 16.25 -1.16
CA ASP A 43 5.80 16.17 -0.49
C ASP A 43 5.22 14.76 -0.44
N CYS A 44 6.08 13.74 -0.44
CA CYS A 44 5.69 12.35 -0.32
C CYS A 44 6.24 11.75 0.98
N ILE A 45 5.42 10.92 1.62
CA ILE A 45 5.75 10.21 2.84
C ILE A 45 5.55 8.73 2.57
N GLU A 46 6.53 7.93 2.96
CA GLU A 46 6.52 6.49 2.76
C GLU A 46 6.46 5.73 4.09
N PHE A 47 5.85 4.55 4.05
CA PHE A 47 5.83 3.61 5.15
C PHE A 47 5.62 2.18 4.64
N TYR A 48 5.90 1.21 5.51
CA TYR A 48 5.59 -0.19 5.29
C TYR A 48 4.42 -0.62 6.17
N ALA A 49 3.57 -1.48 5.61
CA ALA A 49 2.55 -2.23 6.30
C ALA A 49 2.90 -3.72 6.22
N SER A 50 2.80 -4.44 7.33
CA SER A 50 2.98 -5.89 7.38
C SER A 50 1.76 -6.55 8.00
N PHE A 51 1.32 -7.67 7.44
CA PHE A 51 0.11 -8.36 7.86
C PHE A 51 0.16 -9.84 7.46
N GLN A 52 -0.75 -10.62 8.05
CA GLN A 52 -1.05 -11.96 7.58
C GLN A 52 -2.26 -11.92 6.66
N ILE A 53 -2.23 -12.72 5.59
CA ILE A 53 -3.35 -12.86 4.66
C ILE A 53 -3.47 -14.33 4.23
N GLU A 54 -4.68 -14.76 3.93
CA GLU A 54 -4.92 -16.08 3.31
C GLU A 54 -4.85 -15.99 1.78
N LYS A 55 -4.43 -17.08 1.13
CA LYS A 55 -4.20 -17.09 -0.33
C LYS A 55 -5.46 -16.75 -1.14
N ASP A 56 -6.63 -17.14 -0.64
CA ASP A 56 -7.94 -16.88 -1.24
C ASP A 56 -8.42 -15.43 -1.05
N GLN A 57 -7.90 -14.72 -0.06
CA GLN A 57 -8.20 -13.30 0.20
C GLN A 57 -7.33 -12.36 -0.62
N LEU A 58 -6.18 -12.83 -1.13
CA LEU A 58 -5.20 -12.03 -1.85
C LEU A 58 -5.79 -11.32 -3.08
N PRO A 59 -6.54 -11.97 -4.00
CA PRO A 59 -7.12 -11.28 -5.16
C PRO A 59 -8.09 -10.16 -4.78
N ALA A 60 -8.84 -10.34 -3.69
CA ALA A 60 -9.76 -9.34 -3.19
C ALA A 60 -9.05 -8.16 -2.50
N LEU A 61 -7.83 -8.38 -2.00
CA LEU A 61 -6.97 -7.30 -1.50
C LEU A 61 -6.32 -6.54 -2.65
N GLU A 62 -5.75 -7.25 -3.62
CA GLU A 62 -5.14 -6.66 -4.81
C GLU A 62 -6.10 -5.72 -5.52
N CYS A 63 -7.33 -6.20 -5.81
CA CYS A 63 -8.38 -5.42 -6.46
C CYS A 63 -8.86 -4.23 -5.61
N PHE A 64 -8.86 -4.37 -4.28
CA PHE A 64 -9.18 -3.26 -3.38
C PHE A 64 -8.12 -2.17 -3.46
N LEU A 65 -6.85 -2.54 -3.38
CA LEU A 65 -5.72 -1.62 -3.35
C LEU A 65 -5.56 -0.89 -4.69
N ASN A 66 -5.70 -1.60 -5.80
CA ASN A 66 -5.51 -1.04 -7.11
C ASN A 66 -6.13 -1.92 -8.22
N ASN A 67 -6.50 -1.31 -9.35
CA ASN A 67 -7.15 -2.00 -10.45
C ASN A 67 -6.20 -2.64 -11.48
N ASP A 68 -4.92 -2.24 -11.50
CA ASP A 68 -3.96 -2.64 -12.54
C ASP A 68 -2.53 -2.75 -11.99
N TRP A 69 -2.11 -3.97 -11.71
CA TRP A 69 -0.80 -4.28 -11.13
C TRP A 69 0.19 -4.71 -12.21
N THR A 70 1.44 -4.29 -12.05
CA THR A 70 2.58 -4.77 -12.83
C THR A 70 3.53 -5.55 -11.93
N GLY A 71 4.39 -6.40 -12.50
CA GLY A 71 5.38 -7.17 -11.73
C GLY A 71 5.18 -8.68 -11.82
N ASP A 72 5.96 -9.40 -11.01
CA ASP A 72 5.95 -10.86 -10.95
C ASP A 72 5.01 -11.36 -9.83
N SER A 73 4.61 -12.62 -9.90
CA SER A 73 3.82 -13.25 -8.82
C SER A 73 4.57 -13.17 -7.49
N GLY A 74 3.97 -12.54 -6.48
CA GLY A 74 4.61 -12.35 -5.16
C GLY A 74 5.36 -11.02 -5.01
N ASP A 75 5.47 -10.22 -6.07
CA ASP A 75 6.08 -8.89 -6.05
C ASP A 75 5.41 -7.98 -7.07
N LEU A 76 4.29 -7.39 -6.65
CA LEU A 76 3.43 -6.54 -7.46
C LEU A 76 3.70 -5.07 -7.16
N GLU A 77 3.68 -4.22 -8.17
CA GLU A 77 3.82 -2.78 -8.02
C GLU A 77 2.83 -1.99 -8.89
N SER A 78 2.53 -0.75 -8.47
CA SER A 78 1.68 0.15 -9.23
C SER A 78 1.92 1.62 -8.87
N TYR A 79 1.76 2.49 -9.87
CA TYR A 79 1.86 3.94 -9.74
C TYR A 79 0.49 4.59 -9.91
N GLY A 80 0.12 5.51 -9.02
CA GLY A 80 -1.20 6.15 -9.03
C GLY A 80 -1.45 7.10 -10.20
N PHE A 81 -0.45 7.36 -11.05
CA PHE A 81 -0.60 8.23 -12.23
C PHE A 81 -1.38 7.56 -13.37
N ASN A 82 -1.20 6.25 -13.55
CA ASN A 82 -1.80 5.48 -14.65
C ASN A 82 -2.85 4.47 -14.19
N THR A 83 -3.10 4.37 -12.89
CA THR A 83 -4.01 3.38 -12.31
C THR A 83 -4.99 4.01 -11.33
N LYS A 84 -6.00 3.24 -10.93
CA LYS A 84 -7.04 3.63 -9.98
C LYS A 84 -6.73 3.00 -8.63
N MET A 85 -6.03 3.75 -7.81
CA MET A 85 -5.73 3.42 -6.41
C MET A 85 -6.99 3.47 -5.53
N PHE A 86 -6.93 2.78 -4.39
CA PHE A 86 -7.96 2.81 -3.35
C PHE A 86 -8.18 4.21 -2.74
N ASP A 87 -7.18 5.09 -2.82
CA ASP A 87 -7.25 6.49 -2.40
C ASP A 87 -6.38 7.36 -3.32
N SER A 88 -6.88 8.53 -3.71
CA SER A 88 -6.20 9.43 -4.66
C SER A 88 -4.90 10.04 -4.14
N ARG A 89 -4.63 9.95 -2.83
CA ARG A 89 -3.38 10.42 -2.21
C ARG A 89 -2.26 9.39 -2.30
N VAL A 90 -2.57 8.14 -2.63
CA VAL A 90 -1.57 7.09 -2.79
C VAL A 90 -0.87 7.28 -4.14
N TYR A 91 0.43 7.54 -4.07
CA TYR A 91 1.29 7.76 -5.23
C TYR A 91 1.85 6.44 -5.78
N TYR A 92 2.25 5.52 -4.90
CA TYR A 92 2.85 4.25 -5.29
C TYR A 92 2.53 3.16 -4.26
N LEU A 93 2.37 1.94 -4.76
CA LEU A 93 2.24 0.73 -3.97
C LEU A 93 3.20 -0.34 -4.47
N ARG A 94 3.78 -1.11 -3.54
CA ARG A 94 4.42 -2.39 -3.82
C ARG A 94 3.95 -3.43 -2.81
N LEU A 95 3.37 -4.51 -3.29
CA LEU A 95 2.86 -5.62 -2.50
C LEU A 95 3.76 -6.85 -2.70
N GLN A 96 4.39 -7.29 -1.63
CA GLN A 96 5.27 -8.46 -1.61
C GLN A 96 4.69 -9.54 -0.70
N TYR A 97 4.70 -10.80 -1.13
CA TYR A 97 4.21 -11.93 -0.35
C TYR A 97 4.87 -13.24 -0.80
N ASP A 98 5.04 -14.15 0.16
CA ASP A 98 5.66 -15.47 0.01
C ASP A 98 4.85 -16.61 0.66
#